data_AF-A0A838JBC4-F1
#
_entry.id   AF-A0A838JBC4-F1
#
_cell.length_a   1.000
_cell.length_b   1.000
_cell.length_c   1.000
_cell.angle_alpha   90.00
_cell.angle_beta   90.00
_cell.angle_gamma   90.00
#
_symmetry.space_group_name_H-M   'P 1'
#
loop_
_entity.id
_entity.type
_entity.pdbx_description
1 polymer ?
#
loop_
_entity_poly.entity_id
_entity_poly.type
_entity_poly.pdbx_seq_one_letter_code
_entity_poly.pdbx_strand_id
1 'polypeptide(L)'
;MVITPYSSVTSPACKTALAALNAGISVLPIRPDGSKQPALSGWREYQQELPYPEEVEEWFTHPRRGLALVTGSISGGLIALDFDDSGVFDAWRDCARVDRELGDLYRYIAEGYEERTPKGGRHLLFRCPEAFQQDRKPGNQKLALRAVPPPKRFETLGETREEGGLIIVYPSHGNVHPSGRSYYLLRGSVVQIKTITAAQREQLYNSVRAFDETPDVEPCQETRSILPVFYPGRPTSPVGERPGDLFMSDPTVTWESLLVGWDISDPQPNRDGYLERYLRHPGKVGFGANATLNADGTDRLFVFSPSPGLPMNRYFNKFEFYAYWYWGGDFTQATRALAEMGYTNRKKA
;
A
#
# COMPACT_ATOMS: atom_id res chain seq x y z
N MET A 1 -44.47 31.15 -5.10
CA MET A 1 -43.48 30.22 -5.67
C MET A 1 -43.05 29.31 -4.53
N VAL A 2 -43.63 28.09 -4.49
CA VAL A 2 -43.34 27.12 -3.43
C VAL A 2 -41.95 26.56 -3.70
N ILE A 3 -41.01 26.85 -2.82
CA ILE A 3 -39.69 26.22 -2.85
C ILE A 3 -39.91 24.77 -2.41
N THR A 4 -39.95 23.86 -3.36
CA THR A 4 -39.87 22.43 -3.08
C THR A 4 -38.50 22.13 -2.47
N PRO A 5 -38.41 21.45 -1.31
CA PRO A 5 -37.13 21.07 -0.76
C PRO A 5 -36.46 20.08 -1.72
N TYR A 6 -35.19 20.35 -2.06
CA TYR A 6 -34.32 19.37 -2.70
C TYR A 6 -34.29 18.15 -1.77
N SER A 7 -35.04 17.10 -2.09
CA SER A 7 -34.86 15.80 -1.47
C SER A 7 -33.52 15.27 -1.96
N SER A 8 -32.45 15.56 -1.22
CA SER A 8 -31.13 15.01 -1.47
C SER A 8 -31.19 13.52 -1.16
N VAL A 9 -31.25 12.69 -2.20
CA VAL A 9 -31.06 11.25 -2.04
C VAL A 9 -29.61 11.05 -1.60
N THR A 10 -29.40 10.91 -0.28
CA THR A 10 -28.10 10.63 0.32
C THR A 10 -27.50 9.39 -0.35
N SER A 11 -26.33 9.54 -0.97
CA SER A 11 -25.67 8.44 -1.68
C SER A 11 -25.38 7.27 -0.74
N PRO A 12 -25.31 6.01 -1.22
CA PRO A 12 -24.94 4.88 -0.37
C PRO A 12 -23.61 5.10 0.35
N ALA A 13 -22.63 5.71 -0.33
CA ALA A 13 -21.34 6.05 0.25
C ALA A 13 -21.48 7.05 1.40
N CYS A 14 -22.29 8.10 1.24
CA CYS A 14 -22.58 9.05 2.31
C CYS A 14 -23.23 8.37 3.53
N LYS A 15 -24.21 7.49 3.30
CA LYS A 15 -24.88 6.75 4.40
C LYS A 15 -23.90 5.89 5.18
N THR A 16 -23.04 5.14 4.48
CA THR A 16 -22.02 4.30 5.13
C THR A 16 -20.96 5.15 5.81
N ALA A 17 -20.56 6.28 5.23
CA ALA A 17 -19.60 7.21 5.82
C ALA A 17 -20.09 7.81 7.14
N LEU A 18 -21.35 8.30 7.17
CA LEU A 18 -21.97 8.81 8.39
C LEU A 18 -22.14 7.72 9.45
N ALA A 19 -22.49 6.51 9.05
CA ALA A 19 -22.57 5.37 9.98
C ALA A 19 -21.19 5.02 10.57
N ALA A 20 -20.13 5.05 9.77
CA ALA A 20 -18.76 4.84 10.24
C ALA A 20 -18.32 5.96 11.19
N LEU A 21 -18.60 7.23 10.84
CA LEU A 21 -18.29 8.38 11.68
C LEU A 21 -18.99 8.30 13.04
N ASN A 22 -20.27 7.96 13.07
CA ASN A 22 -21.04 7.73 14.30
C ASN A 22 -20.48 6.58 15.15
N ALA A 23 -19.79 5.61 14.52
CA ALA A 23 -19.08 4.54 15.20
C ALA A 23 -17.65 4.92 15.61
N GLY A 24 -17.27 6.20 15.51
CA GLY A 24 -15.93 6.69 15.84
C GLY A 24 -14.88 6.16 14.87
N ILE A 25 -15.17 6.19 13.57
CA ILE A 25 -14.23 5.85 12.50
C ILE A 25 -14.08 7.08 11.60
N SER A 26 -12.84 7.55 11.43
CA SER A 26 -12.53 8.63 10.50
C SER A 26 -12.67 8.14 9.05
N VAL A 27 -13.28 8.97 8.20
CA VAL A 27 -13.67 8.62 6.83
C VAL A 27 -13.11 9.63 5.83
N LEU A 28 -12.89 9.17 4.60
CA LEU A 28 -12.41 10.02 3.52
C LEU A 28 -13.11 9.69 2.18
N PRO A 29 -13.36 10.70 1.35
CA PRO A 29 -13.84 10.52 -0.01
C PRO A 29 -12.67 10.16 -0.94
N ILE A 30 -12.87 9.21 -1.85
CA ILE A 30 -11.88 8.75 -2.82
C ILE A 30 -12.24 9.23 -4.23
N ARG A 31 -11.22 9.62 -5.02
CA ARG A 31 -11.38 10.05 -6.40
C ARG A 31 -11.93 8.92 -7.29
N PRO A 32 -12.93 9.18 -8.15
CA PRO A 32 -13.43 8.22 -9.12
C PRO A 32 -12.68 8.31 -10.46
N ASP A 33 -11.35 8.27 -10.42
CA ASP A 33 -10.45 8.39 -11.58
C ASP A 33 -9.48 7.21 -11.74
N GLY A 34 -9.65 6.17 -10.92
CA GLY A 34 -8.83 4.95 -10.88
C GLY A 34 -7.57 5.08 -10.04
N SER A 35 -7.22 6.30 -9.57
CA SER A 35 -5.98 6.52 -8.83
C SER A 35 -5.97 5.87 -7.44
N LYS A 36 -7.15 5.52 -6.90
CA LYS A 36 -7.35 5.08 -5.51
C LYS A 36 -6.85 6.11 -4.48
N GLN A 37 -6.86 7.40 -4.82
CA GLN A 37 -6.38 8.49 -3.95
C GLN A 37 -7.53 9.26 -3.27
N PRO A 38 -7.32 9.81 -2.05
CA PRO A 38 -8.26 10.73 -1.43
C PRO A 38 -8.56 11.93 -2.32
N ALA A 39 -9.81 12.38 -2.34
CA ALA A 39 -10.22 13.57 -3.09
C ALA A 39 -9.77 14.89 -2.43
N LEU A 40 -9.23 14.82 -1.21
CA LEU A 40 -8.80 15.97 -0.40
C LEU A 40 -7.27 16.09 -0.40
N SER A 41 -6.75 17.31 -0.54
CA SER A 41 -5.30 17.59 -0.46
C SER A 41 -4.77 17.52 0.97
N GLY A 42 -5.59 17.88 1.97
CA GLY A 42 -5.24 17.90 3.39
C GLY A 42 -5.55 16.62 4.16
N TRP A 43 -5.89 15.51 3.49
CA TRP A 43 -6.52 14.35 4.12
C TRP A 43 -5.81 13.77 5.36
N ARG A 44 -4.49 13.99 5.49
CA ARG A 44 -3.69 13.56 6.63
C ARG A 44 -4.14 14.17 7.96
N GLU A 45 -4.80 15.34 7.95
CA GLU A 45 -5.41 15.92 9.16
C GLU A 45 -6.45 14.98 9.78
N TYR A 46 -7.15 14.20 8.95
CA TYR A 46 -8.14 13.22 9.40
C TYR A 46 -7.53 11.93 9.98
N GLN A 47 -6.20 11.88 10.10
CA GLN A 47 -5.50 10.90 10.94
C GLN A 47 -5.39 11.35 12.40
N GLN A 48 -5.68 12.62 12.70
CA GLN A 48 -5.59 13.22 14.04
C GLN A 48 -6.93 13.78 14.53
N GLU A 49 -7.81 14.19 13.62
CA GLU A 49 -9.14 14.73 13.93
C GLU A 49 -10.22 14.02 13.12
N LEU A 50 -11.42 13.81 13.70
CA LEU A 50 -12.54 13.26 12.95
C LEU A 50 -13.17 14.35 12.08
N PRO A 51 -13.62 14.04 10.85
CA PRO A 51 -14.38 15.00 10.07
C PRO A 51 -15.71 15.31 10.74
N TYR A 52 -16.21 16.53 10.55
CA TYR A 52 -17.57 16.89 10.95
C TYR A 52 -18.59 16.21 10.02
N PRO A 53 -19.78 15.83 10.52
CA PRO A 53 -20.82 15.21 9.70
C PRO A 53 -21.18 16.04 8.45
N GLU A 54 -21.20 17.36 8.58
CA GLU A 54 -21.48 18.30 7.48
C GLU A 54 -20.41 18.24 6.38
N GLU A 55 -19.13 18.07 6.75
CA GLU A 55 -18.06 17.86 5.76
C GLU A 55 -18.26 16.56 5.00
N VAL A 56 -18.61 15.48 5.71
CA VAL A 56 -18.88 14.18 5.10
C VAL A 56 -20.04 14.27 4.12
N GLU A 57 -21.15 14.92 4.50
CA GLU A 57 -22.29 15.13 3.62
C GLU A 57 -21.89 15.92 2.36
N GLU A 58 -21.16 17.03 2.52
CA GLU A 58 -20.68 17.85 1.42
C GLU A 58 -19.76 17.06 0.48
N TRP A 59 -18.88 16.22 1.01
CA TRP A 59 -17.99 15.41 0.18
C TRP A 59 -18.75 14.45 -0.73
N PHE A 60 -19.85 13.89 -0.26
CA PHE A 60 -20.63 12.90 -0.98
C PHE A 60 -21.83 13.47 -1.77
N THR A 61 -21.93 14.80 -1.88
CA THR A 61 -22.70 15.47 -2.95
C THR A 61 -22.21 15.07 -4.34
N HIS A 62 -20.97 14.58 -4.43
CA HIS A 62 -20.37 13.98 -5.62
C HIS A 62 -20.61 12.45 -5.59
N PRO A 63 -21.68 11.93 -6.21
CA PRO A 63 -22.18 10.57 -5.95
C PRO A 63 -21.25 9.45 -6.43
N ARG A 64 -20.26 9.77 -7.27
CA ARG A 64 -19.28 8.80 -7.80
C ARG A 64 -18.08 8.60 -6.88
N ARG A 65 -17.86 9.46 -5.87
CA ARG A 65 -16.71 9.33 -4.98
C ARG A 65 -16.78 8.02 -4.20
N GLY A 66 -15.63 7.38 -4.05
CA GLY A 66 -15.49 6.22 -3.17
C GLY A 66 -15.43 6.62 -1.71
N LEU A 67 -15.50 5.63 -0.84
CA LEU A 67 -15.35 5.76 0.60
C LEU A 67 -14.09 4.99 1.04
N ALA A 68 -13.29 5.63 1.87
CA ALA A 68 -12.23 4.97 2.62
C ALA A 68 -12.35 5.27 4.12
N LEU A 69 -11.82 4.36 4.92
CA LEU A 69 -11.70 4.49 6.37
C LEU A 69 -10.22 4.74 6.70
N VAL A 70 -9.96 5.72 7.56
CA VAL A 70 -8.62 5.91 8.13
C VAL A 70 -8.46 4.92 9.28
N THR A 71 -7.41 4.12 9.25
CA THR A 71 -7.15 3.09 10.26
C THR A 71 -6.30 3.64 11.41
N GLY A 72 -6.18 2.88 12.49
CA GLY A 72 -5.37 3.22 13.64
C GLY A 72 -6.15 3.88 14.78
N SER A 73 -5.42 4.61 15.60
CA SER A 73 -5.88 5.16 16.88
C SER A 73 -7.03 6.15 16.75
N ILE A 74 -7.03 7.00 15.73
CA ILE A 74 -8.12 7.96 15.45
C ILE A 74 -9.48 7.28 15.26
N SER A 75 -9.45 6.08 14.70
CA SER A 75 -10.62 5.22 14.50
C SER A 75 -10.71 4.17 15.59
N GLY A 76 -10.34 4.52 16.82
CA GLY A 76 -10.33 3.69 18.03
C GLY A 76 -9.68 2.31 17.84
N GLY A 77 -8.48 2.31 17.26
CA GLY A 77 -7.66 1.13 17.05
C GLY A 77 -8.13 0.23 15.90
N LEU A 78 -8.77 0.80 14.89
CA LEU A 78 -9.22 0.07 13.69
C LEU A 78 -8.02 -0.48 12.92
N ILE A 79 -8.10 -1.75 12.54
CA ILE A 79 -7.11 -2.44 11.72
C ILE A 79 -7.86 -3.07 10.54
N ALA A 80 -7.29 -2.94 9.34
CA ALA A 80 -7.69 -3.73 8.19
C ALA A 80 -6.65 -4.82 7.92
N LEU A 81 -7.06 -6.07 7.92
CA LEU A 81 -6.29 -7.15 7.32
C LEU A 81 -6.73 -7.29 5.85
N ASP A 82 -5.81 -6.97 4.94
CA ASP A 82 -6.02 -6.84 3.51
C ASP A 82 -5.30 -7.97 2.78
N PHE A 83 -6.08 -8.88 2.19
CA PHE A 83 -5.60 -9.91 1.29
C PHE A 83 -5.84 -9.46 -0.14
N ASP A 84 -4.77 -9.21 -0.88
CA ASP A 84 -4.83 -8.79 -2.28
C ASP A 84 -5.20 -9.97 -3.21
N ASP A 85 -4.77 -11.19 -2.86
CA ASP A 85 -4.97 -12.42 -3.62
C ASP A 85 -6.08 -13.31 -3.03
N SER A 86 -7.05 -13.71 -3.86
CA SER A 86 -8.18 -14.53 -3.40
C SER A 86 -7.78 -15.96 -3.06
N GLY A 87 -6.81 -16.53 -3.78
CA GLY A 87 -6.35 -17.90 -3.54
C GLY A 87 -5.61 -18.03 -2.22
N VAL A 88 -4.79 -17.04 -1.87
CA VAL A 88 -4.12 -16.99 -0.56
C VAL A 88 -5.13 -16.83 0.56
N PHE A 89 -6.13 -15.95 0.40
CA PHE A 89 -7.19 -15.84 1.41
C PHE A 89 -7.94 -17.17 1.60
N ASP A 90 -8.33 -17.84 0.51
CA ASP A 90 -9.06 -19.10 0.59
C ASP A 90 -8.21 -20.19 1.27
N ALA A 91 -6.94 -20.31 0.91
CA ALA A 91 -6.01 -21.25 1.53
C ALA A 91 -5.79 -20.94 3.03
N TRP A 92 -5.59 -19.67 3.38
CA TRP A 92 -5.47 -19.21 4.77
C TRP A 92 -6.73 -19.53 5.58
N ARG A 93 -7.91 -19.22 5.03
CA ARG A 93 -9.20 -19.50 5.67
C ARG A 93 -9.40 -21.01 5.89
N ASP A 94 -9.00 -21.83 4.93
CA ASP A 94 -9.16 -23.27 5.03
C ASP A 94 -8.23 -23.87 6.10
N CYS A 95 -6.99 -23.36 6.22
CA CYS A 95 -6.11 -23.67 7.36
C CYS A 95 -6.71 -23.19 8.69
N ALA A 96 -7.25 -21.97 8.73
CA ALA A 96 -7.91 -21.43 9.90
C ALA A 96 -9.13 -22.24 10.35
N ARG A 97 -9.78 -23.02 9.46
CA ARG A 97 -10.89 -23.91 9.84
C ARG A 97 -10.43 -25.17 10.59
N VAL A 98 -9.17 -25.58 10.40
CA VAL A 98 -8.60 -26.77 11.06
C VAL A 98 -8.20 -26.44 12.50
N ASP A 99 -7.72 -25.22 12.73
CA ASP A 99 -7.45 -24.69 14.07
C ASP A 99 -8.74 -24.11 14.68
N ARG A 100 -9.22 -24.69 15.78
CA ARG A 100 -10.48 -24.28 16.41
C ARG A 100 -10.44 -22.81 16.86
N GLU A 101 -9.36 -22.40 17.51
CA GLU A 101 -9.24 -21.07 18.10
C GLU A 101 -9.14 -20.00 17.01
N LEU A 102 -8.28 -20.23 16.02
CA LEU A 102 -8.15 -19.32 14.87
C LEU A 102 -9.44 -19.28 14.04
N GLY A 103 -10.12 -20.40 13.88
CA GLY A 103 -11.38 -20.50 13.16
C GLY A 103 -12.55 -19.80 13.86
N ASP A 104 -12.61 -19.88 15.19
CA ASP A 104 -13.54 -19.10 16.02
C ASP A 104 -13.24 -17.60 15.91
N LEU A 105 -11.96 -17.21 16.00
CA LEU A 105 -11.52 -15.82 15.87
C LEU A 105 -11.85 -15.22 14.50
N TYR A 106 -11.54 -15.94 13.41
CA TYR A 106 -11.89 -15.50 12.06
C TYR A 106 -13.40 -15.31 11.91
N ARG A 107 -14.22 -16.28 12.35
CA ARG A 107 -15.68 -16.16 12.28
C ARG A 107 -16.19 -14.95 13.05
N TYR A 108 -15.69 -14.74 14.26
CA TYR A 108 -16.05 -13.58 15.08
C TYR A 108 -15.74 -12.26 14.36
N ILE A 109 -14.53 -12.10 13.81
CA ILE A 109 -14.14 -10.91 13.04
C ILE A 109 -15.01 -10.74 11.80
N ALA A 110 -15.18 -11.81 11.00
CA ALA A 110 -15.93 -11.79 9.76
C ALA A 110 -17.42 -11.51 9.95
N GLU A 111 -18.02 -11.92 11.07
CA GLU A 111 -19.39 -11.54 11.44
C GLU A 111 -19.53 -10.03 11.69
N GLY A 112 -18.45 -9.37 12.13
CA GLY A 112 -18.42 -7.92 12.29
C GLY A 112 -18.24 -7.17 10.98
N TYR A 113 -17.24 -7.59 10.18
CA TYR A 113 -16.99 -7.00 8.86
C TYR A 113 -16.11 -7.90 7.98
N GLU A 114 -16.66 -8.31 6.83
CA GLU A 114 -15.90 -8.95 5.75
C GLU A 114 -16.40 -8.42 4.40
N GLU A 115 -15.49 -8.04 3.52
CA GLU A 115 -15.83 -7.67 2.14
C GLU A 115 -14.86 -8.25 1.13
N ARG A 116 -15.33 -8.34 -0.13
CA ARG A 116 -14.53 -8.72 -1.28
C ARG A 116 -14.02 -7.48 -2.00
N THR A 117 -12.72 -7.47 -2.32
CA THR A 117 -12.06 -6.39 -3.06
C THR A 117 -12.31 -6.53 -4.57
N PRO A 118 -12.10 -5.47 -5.38
CA PRO A 118 -12.26 -5.51 -6.83
C PRO A 118 -11.45 -6.59 -7.56
N LYS A 119 -10.32 -7.02 -6.99
CA LYS A 119 -9.46 -8.09 -7.54
C LYS A 119 -9.87 -9.50 -7.09
N GLY A 120 -10.79 -9.62 -6.15
CA GLY A 120 -11.28 -10.89 -5.62
C GLY A 120 -10.75 -11.24 -4.23
N GLY A 121 -9.77 -10.49 -3.72
CA GLY A 121 -9.24 -10.58 -2.37
C GLY A 121 -10.25 -10.23 -1.26
N ARG A 122 -9.78 -10.00 -0.03
CA ARG A 122 -10.64 -9.73 1.13
C ARG A 122 -10.11 -8.63 2.02
N HIS A 123 -11.03 -7.84 2.56
CA HIS A 123 -10.76 -7.06 3.76
C HIS A 123 -11.50 -7.65 4.95
N LEU A 124 -10.79 -7.82 6.06
CA LEU A 124 -11.34 -8.09 7.38
C LEU A 124 -11.05 -6.88 8.27
N LEU A 125 -12.08 -6.27 8.83
CA LEU A 125 -11.92 -5.12 9.71
C LEU A 125 -12.23 -5.50 11.16
N PHE A 126 -11.34 -5.12 12.06
CA PHE A 126 -11.49 -5.30 13.51
C PHE A 126 -10.81 -4.17 14.27
N ARG A 127 -11.14 -4.01 15.54
CA ARG A 127 -10.49 -3.08 16.46
C ARG A 127 -9.56 -3.82 17.41
N CYS A 128 -8.41 -3.22 17.71
CA CYS A 128 -7.51 -3.68 18.77
C CYS A 128 -6.98 -2.47 19.56
N PRO A 129 -7.79 -1.82 20.41
CA PRO A 129 -7.38 -0.60 21.11
C PRO A 129 -6.10 -0.76 21.95
N GLU A 130 -5.91 -1.93 22.57
CA GLU A 130 -4.73 -2.28 23.36
C GLU A 130 -3.41 -2.06 22.59
N ALA A 131 -3.39 -2.36 21.29
CA ALA A 131 -2.21 -2.21 20.46
C ALA A 131 -1.81 -0.74 20.21
N PHE A 132 -2.73 0.21 20.41
CA PHE A 132 -2.53 1.64 20.13
C PHE A 132 -2.38 2.50 21.40
N GLN A 133 -2.31 1.88 22.58
CA GLN A 133 -2.11 2.58 23.85
C GLN A 133 -0.63 2.91 24.15
N GLN A 134 0.30 2.36 23.36
CA GLN A 134 1.74 2.57 23.53
C GLN A 134 2.19 3.87 22.85
N ASP A 135 3.28 4.47 23.35
CA ASP A 135 3.89 5.67 22.75
C ASP A 135 4.21 5.48 21.26
N ARG A 136 4.68 4.27 20.90
CA ARG A 136 4.88 3.87 19.50
C ARG A 136 3.71 3.01 19.03
N LYS A 137 2.79 3.65 18.31
CA LYS A 137 1.66 2.96 17.66
C LYS A 137 2.15 2.09 16.49
N PRO A 138 1.54 0.92 16.26
CA PRO A 138 1.91 0.05 15.15
C PRO A 138 1.44 0.65 13.82
N GLY A 139 2.36 0.73 12.86
CA GLY A 139 2.06 1.13 11.48
C GLY A 139 1.68 -0.05 10.59
N ASN A 140 1.46 0.22 9.31
CA ASN A 140 1.14 -0.79 8.30
C ASN A 140 2.24 -1.87 8.20
N GLN A 141 1.85 -3.14 8.09
CA GLN A 141 2.79 -4.26 8.01
C GLN A 141 2.52 -5.13 6.79
N LYS A 142 3.58 -5.53 6.10
CA LYS A 142 3.52 -6.64 5.13
C LYS A 142 3.67 -7.94 5.91
N LEU A 143 2.66 -8.81 5.85
CA LEU A 143 2.65 -10.07 6.61
C LEU A 143 3.08 -11.25 5.74
N ALA A 144 2.66 -11.26 4.48
CA ALA A 144 3.04 -12.29 3.52
C ALA A 144 3.27 -11.67 2.14
N LEU A 145 4.35 -12.11 1.50
CA LEU A 145 4.83 -11.65 0.21
C LEU A 145 5.15 -12.87 -0.68
N ARG A 146 5.07 -12.68 -2.00
CA ARG A 146 5.48 -13.65 -3.02
C ARG A 146 6.53 -13.05 -3.92
N ALA A 147 7.60 -13.78 -4.19
CA ALA A 147 8.58 -13.37 -5.20
C ALA A 147 7.94 -13.38 -6.59
N VAL A 148 8.06 -12.29 -7.34
CA VAL A 148 7.54 -12.16 -8.71
C VAL A 148 8.64 -11.73 -9.67
N PRO A 149 8.52 -12.04 -10.97
CA PRO A 149 9.46 -11.58 -11.97
C PRO A 149 9.50 -10.04 -12.06
N PRO A 150 10.64 -9.46 -12.47
CA PRO A 150 10.78 -8.01 -12.68
C PRO A 150 9.63 -7.43 -13.53
N PRO A 151 9.21 -6.16 -13.31
CA PRO A 151 9.92 -5.12 -12.56
C PRO A 151 9.55 -4.98 -11.09
N LYS A 152 8.60 -5.77 -10.61
CA LYS A 152 8.36 -5.95 -9.18
C LYS A 152 9.19 -7.15 -8.71
N ARG A 153 9.70 -7.12 -7.48
CA ARG A 153 10.41 -8.26 -6.89
C ARG A 153 9.48 -9.08 -6.02
N PHE A 154 8.54 -8.39 -5.39
CA PHE A 154 7.58 -8.98 -4.47
C PHE A 154 6.19 -8.45 -4.79
N GLU A 155 5.22 -9.34 -4.70
CA GLU A 155 3.80 -9.04 -4.60
C GLU A 155 3.35 -9.21 -3.15
N THR A 156 2.45 -8.35 -2.67
CA THR A 156 1.86 -8.51 -1.33
C THR A 156 0.72 -9.50 -1.40
N LEU A 157 0.78 -10.54 -0.55
CA LEU A 157 -0.29 -11.53 -0.41
C LEU A 157 -1.24 -11.16 0.73
N GLY A 158 -0.68 -10.67 1.83
CA GLY A 158 -1.43 -10.20 3.00
C GLY A 158 -0.70 -9.05 3.70
N GLU A 159 -1.45 -8.01 4.04
CA GLU A 159 -0.93 -6.86 4.78
C GLU A 159 -1.93 -6.30 5.78
N THR A 160 -1.43 -5.45 6.68
CA THR A 160 -2.24 -4.71 7.63
C THR A 160 -2.24 -3.23 7.27
N ARG A 161 -3.42 -2.60 7.39
CA ARG A 161 -3.56 -1.15 7.47
C ARG A 161 -3.85 -0.79 8.92
N GLU A 162 -2.92 -0.07 9.56
CA GLU A 162 -2.93 0.28 10.99
C GLU A 162 -2.76 1.80 11.15
N GLU A 163 -1.92 2.30 12.07
CA GLU A 163 -1.71 3.74 12.24
C GLU A 163 -1.22 4.38 10.93
N GLY A 164 -1.88 5.48 10.53
CA GLY A 164 -1.58 6.19 9.28
C GLY A 164 -2.04 5.46 8.01
N GLY A 165 -2.68 4.31 8.16
CA GLY A 165 -3.25 3.53 7.07
C GLY A 165 -4.58 4.07 6.58
N LEU A 166 -4.92 3.69 5.35
CA LEU A 166 -6.16 3.99 4.67
C LEU A 166 -6.66 2.73 3.97
N ILE A 167 -7.94 2.42 4.09
CA ILE A 167 -8.56 1.29 3.41
C ILE A 167 -9.82 1.73 2.66
N ILE A 168 -9.89 1.46 1.36
CA ILE A 168 -11.07 1.74 0.53
C ILE A 168 -12.08 0.63 0.75
N VAL A 169 -13.34 0.98 1.00
CA VAL A 169 -14.37 0.03 1.43
C VAL A 169 -15.64 0.11 0.59
N TYR A 170 -16.52 -0.88 0.74
CA TYR A 170 -17.92 -0.82 0.32
C TYR A 170 -18.58 0.47 0.83
N PRO A 171 -19.40 1.19 0.02
CA PRO A 171 -19.92 0.80 -1.30
C PRO A 171 -19.14 1.37 -2.50
N SER A 172 -17.82 1.57 -2.36
CA SER A 172 -16.97 2.06 -3.46
C SER A 172 -17.07 1.19 -4.72
N HIS A 173 -17.17 1.82 -5.89
CA HIS A 173 -17.38 1.12 -7.16
C HIS A 173 -16.93 1.93 -8.38
N GLY A 174 -17.04 1.33 -9.57
CA GLY A 174 -16.74 1.98 -10.84
C GLY A 174 -15.30 2.45 -10.90
N ASN A 175 -15.12 3.70 -11.33
CA ASN A 175 -13.79 4.30 -11.52
C ASN A 175 -13.06 4.62 -10.21
N VAL A 176 -13.52 4.16 -9.04
CA VAL A 176 -12.68 4.24 -7.82
C VAL A 176 -11.48 3.31 -7.92
N HIS A 177 -11.64 2.15 -8.57
CA HIS A 177 -10.59 1.17 -8.78
C HIS A 177 -10.26 1.05 -10.28
N PRO A 178 -8.98 0.88 -10.69
CA PRO A 178 -8.59 0.75 -12.11
C PRO A 178 -9.33 -0.35 -12.88
N SER A 179 -9.75 -1.42 -12.19
CA SER A 179 -10.50 -2.52 -12.81
C SER A 179 -11.96 -2.19 -13.11
N GLY A 180 -12.50 -1.06 -12.63
CA GLY A 180 -13.91 -0.70 -12.74
C GLY A 180 -14.87 -1.52 -11.85
N ARG A 181 -14.36 -2.52 -11.13
CA ARG A 181 -15.16 -3.44 -10.29
C ARG A 181 -15.42 -2.86 -8.90
N SER A 182 -16.50 -3.30 -8.28
CA SER A 182 -16.94 -2.83 -6.96
C SER A 182 -16.29 -3.57 -5.80
N TYR A 183 -16.20 -2.89 -4.66
CA TYR A 183 -16.10 -3.52 -3.34
C TYR A 183 -17.47 -4.08 -2.97
N TYR A 184 -17.52 -5.29 -2.40
CA TYR A 184 -18.78 -5.97 -2.07
C TYR A 184 -18.76 -6.48 -0.63
N LEU A 185 -19.62 -5.90 0.21
CA LEU A 185 -19.79 -6.33 1.59
C LEU A 185 -20.39 -7.73 1.63
N LEU A 186 -19.68 -8.67 2.25
CA LEU A 186 -20.10 -10.05 2.39
C LEU A 186 -20.84 -10.25 3.72
N ARG A 187 -20.35 -9.62 4.79
CA ARG A 187 -20.87 -9.78 6.14
C ARG A 187 -20.70 -8.52 6.97
N GLY A 188 -21.60 -8.34 7.92
CA GLY A 188 -21.52 -7.28 8.92
C GLY A 188 -21.74 -5.88 8.35
N SER A 189 -21.14 -4.89 8.99
CA SER A 189 -21.20 -3.47 8.61
C SER A 189 -20.18 -2.66 9.42
N VAL A 190 -19.91 -1.41 9.03
CA VAL A 190 -18.94 -0.53 9.72
C VAL A 190 -19.26 -0.30 11.20
N VAL A 191 -20.53 -0.45 11.61
CA VAL A 191 -20.97 -0.31 13.02
C VAL A 191 -20.89 -1.62 13.81
N GLN A 192 -20.65 -2.76 13.14
CA GLN A 192 -20.59 -4.09 13.74
C GLN A 192 -19.15 -4.62 13.89
N ILE A 193 -18.15 -3.84 13.47
CA ILE A 193 -16.73 -4.17 13.57
C ILE A 193 -16.41 -4.62 15.00
N LYS A 194 -15.83 -5.81 15.13
CA LYS A 194 -15.53 -6.43 16.42
C LYS A 194 -14.23 -5.93 17.02
N THR A 195 -14.16 -5.93 18.34
CA THR A 195 -12.91 -5.72 19.09
C THR A 195 -12.28 -7.06 19.46
N ILE A 196 -10.97 -7.18 19.27
CA ILE A 196 -10.14 -8.32 19.65
C ILE A 196 -8.98 -7.89 20.55
N THR A 197 -8.39 -8.82 21.29
CA THR A 197 -7.23 -8.56 22.16
C THR A 197 -5.93 -8.46 21.36
N ALA A 198 -4.88 -7.90 21.98
CA ALA A 198 -3.54 -7.88 21.37
C ALA A 198 -3.00 -9.30 21.07
N ALA A 199 -3.30 -10.28 21.93
CA ALA A 199 -2.90 -11.67 21.72
C ALA A 199 -3.60 -12.30 20.50
N GLN A 200 -4.91 -12.06 20.35
CA GLN A 200 -5.67 -12.51 19.18
C GLN A 200 -5.18 -11.86 17.89
N ARG A 201 -4.82 -10.57 17.94
CA ARG A 201 -4.20 -9.87 16.80
C ARG A 201 -2.89 -10.54 16.38
N GLU A 202 -1.99 -10.84 17.32
CA GLU A 202 -0.73 -11.52 16.99
C GLU A 202 -0.94 -12.96 16.49
N GLN A 203 -1.90 -13.70 17.05
CA GLN A 203 -2.29 -15.02 16.53
C GLN A 203 -2.75 -14.92 15.07
N LEU A 204 -3.60 -13.95 14.75
CA LEU A 204 -4.06 -13.69 13.39
C LEU A 204 -2.87 -13.36 12.47
N TYR A 205 -1.97 -12.48 12.89
CA TYR A 205 -0.82 -12.07 12.07
C TYR A 205 0.14 -13.23 11.81
N ASN A 206 0.45 -14.02 12.83
CA ASN A 206 1.31 -15.18 12.70
C ASN A 206 0.71 -16.22 11.75
N SER A 207 -0.62 -16.40 11.77
CA SER A 207 -1.29 -17.30 10.84
C SER A 207 -1.18 -16.84 9.37
N VAL A 208 -1.12 -15.53 9.12
CA VAL A 208 -0.92 -14.98 7.77
C VAL A 208 0.55 -15.06 7.36
N ARG A 209 1.49 -14.78 8.27
CA ARG A 209 2.94 -14.92 8.03
C ARG A 209 3.33 -16.35 7.63
N ALA A 210 2.57 -17.36 8.04
CA ALA A 210 2.77 -18.74 7.60
C ALA A 210 2.57 -18.96 6.08
N PHE A 211 1.98 -17.99 5.38
CA PHE A 211 1.80 -17.97 3.92
C PHE A 211 2.81 -17.06 3.22
N ASP A 212 3.82 -16.56 3.93
CA ASP A 212 4.93 -15.86 3.29
C ASP A 212 5.73 -16.83 2.42
N GLU A 213 5.89 -16.48 1.14
CA GLU A 213 6.59 -17.29 0.14
C GLU A 213 7.97 -16.71 -0.17
N THR A 214 8.44 -15.73 0.62
CA THR A 214 9.76 -15.15 0.38
C THR A 214 10.85 -16.10 0.87
N PRO A 215 11.95 -16.24 0.13
CA PRO A 215 13.10 -16.96 0.65
C PRO A 215 13.60 -16.23 1.91
N ASP A 216 14.07 -16.99 2.90
CA ASP A 216 14.71 -16.43 4.09
C ASP A 216 15.68 -15.33 3.67
N VAL A 217 15.46 -14.12 4.17
CA VAL A 217 16.33 -12.99 3.87
C VAL A 217 17.67 -13.29 4.52
N GLU A 218 18.63 -13.81 3.75
CA GLU A 218 19.99 -13.96 4.26
C GLU A 218 20.45 -12.60 4.82
N PRO A 219 21.03 -12.58 6.04
CA PRO A 219 21.59 -11.36 6.60
C PRO A 219 22.50 -10.74 5.56
N CYS A 220 22.26 -9.47 5.21
CA CYS A 220 22.98 -8.88 4.10
C CYS A 220 24.47 -8.86 4.42
N GLN A 221 25.23 -9.73 3.76
CA GLN A 221 26.67 -9.74 3.85
C GLN A 221 27.17 -8.48 3.14
N GLU A 222 28.16 -7.81 3.75
CA GLU A 222 28.84 -6.65 3.17
C GLU A 222 29.38 -7.03 1.79
N THR A 223 28.63 -6.70 0.74
CA THR A 223 29.07 -6.94 -0.62
C THR A 223 30.06 -5.84 -0.98
N ARG A 224 31.23 -6.28 -1.47
CA ARG A 224 32.36 -5.45 -1.87
C ARG A 224 31.88 -4.28 -2.73
N SER A 225 32.49 -3.12 -2.50
CA SER A 225 32.38 -1.90 -3.32
C SER A 225 32.34 -2.24 -4.81
N ILE A 226 31.15 -2.28 -5.40
CA ILE A 226 31.01 -2.39 -6.85
C ILE A 226 31.33 -1.00 -7.39
N LEU A 227 32.57 -0.83 -7.87
CA LEU A 227 32.96 0.41 -8.53
C LEU A 227 31.99 0.68 -9.69
N PRO A 228 31.55 1.93 -9.89
CA PRO A 228 30.62 2.24 -10.96
C PRO A 228 31.26 1.91 -12.31
N VAL A 229 30.72 0.90 -13.01
CA VAL A 229 31.06 0.66 -14.40
C VAL A 229 30.40 1.77 -15.21
N PHE A 230 31.21 2.70 -15.71
CA PHE A 230 30.76 3.75 -16.61
C PHE A 230 30.51 3.11 -17.98
N TYR A 231 29.25 2.95 -18.37
CA TYR A 231 28.90 2.50 -19.71
C TYR A 231 28.78 3.72 -20.64
N PRO A 232 29.71 3.94 -21.59
CA PRO A 232 29.50 4.95 -22.62
C PRO A 232 28.32 4.52 -23.50
N GLY A 233 27.21 5.27 -23.41
CA GLY A 233 26.00 4.97 -24.18
C GLY A 233 26.25 5.08 -25.69
N ARG A 234 25.91 4.04 -26.45
CA ARG A 234 25.71 4.17 -27.90
C ARG A 234 24.36 4.83 -28.18
N PRO A 235 24.30 5.92 -28.97
CA PRO A 235 23.04 6.58 -29.27
C PRO A 235 22.32 5.83 -30.40
N THR A 236 21.21 5.16 -30.10
CA THR A 236 20.39 4.52 -31.15
C THR A 236 18.90 4.84 -31.07
N SER A 237 18.43 5.62 -30.07
CA SER A 237 17.03 6.07 -30.01
C SER A 237 16.89 7.44 -29.34
N PRO A 238 15.89 8.26 -29.77
CA PRO A 238 15.58 9.54 -29.12
C PRO A 238 15.37 9.38 -27.62
N VAL A 239 15.72 10.40 -26.84
CA VAL A 239 15.39 10.47 -25.40
C VAL A 239 13.88 10.49 -25.25
N GLY A 240 13.32 9.66 -24.37
CA GLY A 240 11.88 9.49 -24.16
C GLY A 240 11.27 8.27 -24.85
N GLU A 241 12.00 7.64 -25.77
CA GLU A 241 11.52 6.47 -26.53
C GLU A 241 12.22 5.17 -26.14
N ARG A 242 13.21 5.26 -25.25
CA ARG A 242 13.99 4.10 -24.79
C ARG A 242 13.17 3.30 -23.79
N PRO A 243 13.35 1.97 -23.72
CA PRO A 243 12.64 1.15 -22.74
C PRO A 243 12.77 1.65 -21.29
N GLY A 244 13.96 2.14 -20.91
CA GLY A 244 14.15 2.75 -19.58
C GLY A 244 13.39 4.06 -19.38
N ASP A 245 13.27 4.90 -20.41
CA ASP A 245 12.50 6.15 -20.34
C ASP A 245 11.00 5.86 -20.23
N LEU A 246 10.49 4.93 -21.05
CA LEU A 246 9.11 4.47 -21.00
C LEU A 246 8.77 3.86 -19.63
N PHE A 247 9.67 3.05 -19.07
CA PHE A 247 9.54 2.49 -17.73
C PHE A 247 9.45 3.55 -16.65
N MET A 248 10.28 4.60 -16.71
CA MET A 248 10.21 5.71 -15.74
C MET A 248 8.97 6.58 -15.91
N SER A 249 8.40 6.64 -17.12
CA SER A 249 7.18 7.40 -17.41
C SER A 249 5.88 6.67 -17.02
N ASP A 250 5.95 5.37 -16.76
CA ASP A 250 4.79 4.57 -16.39
C ASP A 250 4.30 4.97 -14.97
N PRO A 251 3.06 5.45 -14.82
CA PRO A 251 2.53 5.91 -13.53
C PRO A 251 2.38 4.76 -12.51
N THR A 252 2.41 3.51 -12.94
CA THR A 252 2.38 2.34 -12.06
C THR A 252 3.75 2.01 -11.46
N VAL A 253 4.83 2.58 -12.02
CA VAL A 253 6.20 2.41 -11.55
C VAL A 253 6.51 3.50 -10.51
N THR A 254 6.09 3.24 -9.28
CA THR A 254 6.38 4.09 -8.11
C THR A 254 7.50 3.49 -7.26
N TRP A 255 8.14 4.28 -6.39
CA TRP A 255 9.12 3.74 -5.45
C TRP A 255 8.53 2.70 -4.51
N GLU A 256 7.29 2.87 -4.08
CA GLU A 256 6.56 1.88 -3.27
C GLU A 256 6.38 0.56 -4.03
N SER A 257 6.18 0.62 -5.35
CA SER A 257 6.05 -0.58 -6.19
C SER A 257 7.38 -1.31 -6.40
N LEU A 258 8.51 -0.59 -6.35
CA LEU A 258 9.86 -1.12 -6.56
C LEU A 258 10.51 -1.61 -5.26
N LEU A 259 10.18 -0.99 -4.13
CA LEU A 259 10.75 -1.21 -2.81
C LEU A 259 9.77 -1.95 -1.88
N VAL A 260 8.93 -2.82 -2.44
CA VAL A 260 8.00 -3.65 -1.65
C VAL A 260 8.78 -4.42 -0.56
N GLY A 261 8.28 -4.35 0.67
CA GLY A 261 8.89 -4.96 1.85
C GLY A 261 9.94 -4.08 2.56
N TRP A 262 10.34 -2.95 1.98
CA TRP A 262 11.15 -1.97 2.70
C TRP A 262 10.28 -1.12 3.62
N ASP A 263 10.84 -0.75 4.77
CA ASP A 263 10.25 0.24 5.65
C ASP A 263 10.63 1.63 5.12
N ILE A 264 9.62 2.40 4.71
CA ILE A 264 9.78 3.72 4.12
C ILE A 264 9.06 4.72 5.01
N SER A 265 9.82 5.60 5.67
CA SER A 265 9.27 6.61 6.56
C SER A 265 8.30 7.56 5.85
N ASP A 266 7.52 8.29 6.64
CA ASP A 266 6.84 9.47 6.14
C ASP A 266 7.85 10.52 5.61
N PRO A 267 7.43 11.37 4.66
CA PRO A 267 8.26 12.47 4.18
C PRO A 267 8.53 13.49 5.28
N GLN A 268 9.79 13.90 5.41
CA GLN A 268 10.24 14.92 6.35
C GLN A 268 11.07 15.97 5.60
N PRO A 269 10.94 17.27 5.94
CA PRO A 269 11.76 18.30 5.33
C PRO A 269 13.22 18.11 5.75
N ASN A 270 14.11 18.05 4.78
CA ASN A 270 15.54 18.02 5.01
C ASN A 270 16.12 19.44 5.13
N ARG A 271 17.45 19.53 5.30
CA ARG A 271 18.14 20.82 5.47
C ARG A 271 17.94 21.77 4.28
N ASP A 272 17.71 21.22 3.10
CA ASP A 272 17.51 21.95 1.86
C ASP A 272 16.01 22.19 1.56
N GLY A 273 15.13 21.80 2.48
CA GLY A 273 13.68 22.00 2.40
C GLY A 273 12.94 20.94 1.56
N TYR A 274 13.63 19.91 1.06
CA TYR A 274 12.99 18.84 0.31
C TYR A 274 12.34 17.82 1.25
N LEU A 275 11.19 17.31 0.84
CA LEU A 275 10.53 16.21 1.56
C LEU A 275 11.25 14.90 1.27
N GLU A 276 12.23 14.57 2.10
CA GLU A 276 12.99 13.32 2.03
C GLU A 276 12.30 12.22 2.84
N ARG A 277 12.48 10.97 2.42
CA ARG A 277 12.00 9.80 3.17
C ARG A 277 13.17 8.91 3.49
N TYR A 278 13.18 8.36 4.70
CA TYR A 278 14.20 7.43 5.16
C TYR A 278 13.76 6.00 4.89
N LEU A 279 14.68 5.17 4.39
CA LEU A 279 14.40 3.81 3.97
C LEU A 279 15.24 2.82 4.73
N ARG A 280 14.61 1.73 5.16
CA ARG A 280 15.29 0.61 5.79
C ARG A 280 15.00 -0.67 5.02
N HIS A 281 16.09 -1.33 4.63
CA HIS A 281 16.07 -2.62 3.95
C HIS A 281 15.49 -3.69 4.89
N PRO A 282 14.63 -4.62 4.40
CA PRO A 282 14.00 -5.65 5.23
C PRO A 282 15.00 -6.51 6.01
N GLY A 283 16.16 -6.82 5.42
CA GLY A 283 17.22 -7.59 6.07
C GLY A 283 18.13 -6.80 7.02
N LYS A 284 17.85 -5.52 7.33
CA LYS A 284 18.72 -4.73 8.21
C LYS A 284 18.50 -5.05 9.69
N VAL A 285 19.54 -5.56 10.34
CA VAL A 285 19.64 -5.69 11.81
C VAL A 285 20.10 -4.35 12.40
N GLY A 286 19.42 -3.85 13.44
CA GLY A 286 19.76 -2.60 14.13
C GLY A 286 18.97 -1.35 13.68
N PHE A 287 19.25 -0.20 14.30
CA PHE A 287 18.53 1.06 14.07
C PHE A 287 19.06 1.84 12.86
N GLY A 288 18.24 2.76 12.34
CA GLY A 288 18.60 3.73 11.31
C GLY A 288 18.37 3.27 9.87
N ALA A 289 18.33 4.22 8.95
CA ALA A 289 18.09 4.00 7.52
C ALA A 289 19.32 3.49 6.76
N ASN A 290 19.11 2.93 5.56
CA ASN A 290 20.13 2.54 4.58
C ASN A 290 20.19 3.50 3.40
N ALA A 291 19.07 4.18 3.12
CA ALA A 291 18.91 5.03 1.98
C ALA A 291 17.91 6.16 2.29
N THR A 292 17.93 7.19 1.47
CA THR A 292 16.91 8.25 1.43
C THR A 292 16.27 8.32 0.06
N LEU A 293 14.99 8.68 0.00
CA LEU A 293 14.29 9.04 -1.23
C LEU A 293 14.12 10.55 -1.26
N ASN A 294 14.30 11.13 -2.44
CA ASN A 294 14.05 12.55 -2.72
C ASN A 294 14.89 13.54 -1.89
N ALA A 295 16.08 13.12 -1.43
CA ALA A 295 16.98 13.97 -0.64
C ALA A 295 17.49 15.20 -1.41
N ASP A 296 17.52 15.15 -2.74
CA ASP A 296 17.92 16.27 -3.61
C ASP A 296 16.75 16.92 -4.35
N GLY A 297 15.51 16.55 -4.01
CA GLY A 297 14.31 17.08 -4.67
C GLY A 297 14.04 16.54 -6.08
N THR A 298 14.72 15.47 -6.52
CA THR A 298 14.62 14.95 -7.90
C THR A 298 13.93 13.57 -8.03
N ASP A 299 13.20 13.11 -7.01
CA ASP A 299 12.57 11.78 -6.98
C ASP A 299 13.57 10.62 -7.17
N ARG A 300 14.79 10.77 -6.65
CA ARG A 300 15.85 9.74 -6.72
C ARG A 300 16.10 9.07 -5.37
N LEU A 301 16.53 7.80 -5.44
CA LEU A 301 16.99 7.02 -4.30
C LEU A 301 18.48 7.26 -4.08
N PHE A 302 18.87 7.72 -2.88
CA PHE A 302 20.25 7.85 -2.47
C PHE A 302 20.62 6.76 -1.47
N VAL A 303 21.56 5.88 -1.83
CA VAL A 303 22.00 4.78 -0.98
C VAL A 303 23.32 5.15 -0.31
N PHE A 304 23.35 5.21 1.02
CA PHE A 304 24.55 5.55 1.81
C PHE A 304 25.03 4.41 2.72
N SER A 305 24.43 3.23 2.57
CA SER A 305 24.75 2.02 3.32
C SER A 305 25.00 0.87 2.34
N PRO A 306 25.95 -0.04 2.61
CA PRO A 306 26.19 -1.20 1.75
C PRO A 306 25.13 -2.30 1.92
N SER A 307 24.36 -2.27 3.02
CA SER A 307 23.40 -3.34 3.37
C SER A 307 22.27 -3.60 2.37
N PRO A 308 21.95 -2.73 1.40
CA PRO A 308 21.06 -3.10 0.30
C PRO A 308 21.75 -3.89 -0.82
N GLY A 309 23.08 -4.02 -0.84
CA GLY A 309 23.79 -4.60 -1.98
C GLY A 309 23.78 -3.70 -3.24
N LEU A 310 23.57 -2.39 -3.06
CA LEU A 310 23.57 -1.39 -4.12
C LEU A 310 24.84 -0.52 -4.05
N PRO A 311 25.30 0.06 -5.17
CA PRO A 311 26.39 1.02 -5.15
C PRO A 311 26.10 2.19 -4.20
N MET A 312 27.03 2.45 -3.28
CA MET A 312 26.89 3.50 -2.27
C MET A 312 27.22 4.90 -2.80
N ASN A 313 26.79 5.91 -2.05
CA ASN A 313 27.07 7.33 -2.24
C ASN A 313 26.67 7.82 -3.64
N ARG A 314 25.54 7.31 -4.13
CA ARG A 314 25.01 7.61 -5.46
C ARG A 314 23.48 7.70 -5.44
N TYR A 315 22.97 8.58 -6.30
CA TYR A 315 21.56 8.65 -6.65
C TYR A 315 21.20 7.66 -7.77
N PHE A 316 20.08 6.99 -7.62
CA PHE A 316 19.46 6.14 -8.61
C PHE A 316 18.12 6.74 -9.03
N ASN A 317 17.90 6.91 -10.34
CA ASN A 317 16.54 6.96 -10.84
C ASN A 317 15.92 5.54 -10.83
N LYS A 318 14.60 5.43 -11.09
CA LYS A 318 13.88 4.15 -11.02
C LYS A 318 14.44 3.10 -11.99
N PHE A 319 14.90 3.49 -13.18
CA PHE A 319 15.50 2.56 -14.15
C PHE A 319 16.89 2.11 -13.72
N GLU A 320 17.74 3.00 -13.21
CA GLU A 320 19.05 2.63 -12.65
C GLU A 320 18.88 1.70 -11.46
N PHE A 321 17.96 2.01 -10.56
CA PHE A 321 17.62 1.12 -9.45
C PHE A 321 17.18 -0.26 -9.97
N TYR A 322 16.26 -0.32 -10.93
CA TYR A 322 15.83 -1.58 -11.57
C TYR A 322 17.01 -2.36 -12.17
N ALA A 323 17.92 -1.70 -12.91
CA ALA A 323 19.08 -2.35 -13.51
C ALA A 323 20.04 -2.93 -12.45
N TYR A 324 20.32 -2.19 -11.39
CA TYR A 324 21.18 -2.69 -10.31
C TYR A 324 20.50 -3.78 -9.47
N TRP A 325 19.24 -3.56 -9.12
CA TRP A 325 18.50 -4.42 -8.21
C TRP A 325 18.16 -5.80 -8.80
N TYR A 326 17.84 -5.86 -10.09
CA TYR A 326 17.44 -7.11 -10.75
C TYR A 326 18.52 -7.72 -11.65
N TRP A 327 19.42 -6.91 -12.18
CA TRP A 327 20.38 -7.33 -13.21
C TRP A 327 21.84 -7.12 -12.78
N GLY A 328 22.09 -6.83 -11.51
CA GLY A 328 23.45 -6.62 -10.99
C GLY A 328 24.19 -5.45 -11.65
N GLY A 329 23.47 -4.49 -12.24
CA GLY A 329 24.03 -3.37 -12.98
C GLY A 329 24.23 -3.66 -14.47
N ASP A 330 23.73 -4.78 -14.99
CA ASP A 330 23.68 -5.04 -16.44
C ASP A 330 22.51 -4.28 -17.08
N PHE A 331 22.79 -3.04 -17.49
CA PHE A 331 21.82 -2.18 -18.19
C PHE A 331 21.36 -2.74 -19.54
N THR A 332 22.16 -3.60 -20.18
CA THR A 332 21.80 -4.20 -21.48
C THR A 332 20.71 -5.24 -21.28
N GLN A 333 20.90 -6.15 -20.32
CA GLN A 333 19.88 -7.13 -19.96
C GLN A 333 18.63 -6.45 -19.39
N ALA A 334 18.80 -5.45 -18.52
CA ALA A 334 17.69 -4.66 -18.00
C ALA A 334 16.83 -4.04 -19.12
N THR A 335 17.48 -3.43 -20.12
CA THR A 335 16.79 -2.81 -21.26
C THR A 335 16.06 -3.85 -22.12
N ARG A 336 16.67 -5.02 -22.36
CA ARG A 336 16.04 -6.11 -23.12
C ARG A 336 14.80 -6.64 -22.41
N ALA A 337 14.90 -6.89 -21.11
CA ALA A 337 13.78 -7.35 -20.30
C ALA A 337 12.62 -6.34 -20.30
N LEU A 338 12.91 -5.03 -20.19
CA LEU A 338 11.87 -4.00 -20.31
C LEU A 338 11.21 -3.99 -21.68
N ALA A 339 11.97 -4.17 -22.77
CA ALA A 339 11.41 -4.26 -24.11
C ALA A 339 10.48 -5.49 -24.27
N GLU A 340 10.84 -6.63 -23.70
CA GLU A 340 10.01 -7.84 -23.67
C GLU A 340 8.73 -7.66 -22.85
N MET A 341 8.78 -6.86 -21.78
CA MET A 341 7.62 -6.46 -20.98
C MET A 341 6.70 -5.45 -21.68
N GLY A 342 7.05 -4.99 -22.89
CA GLY A 342 6.24 -4.07 -23.68
C GLY A 342 6.62 -2.60 -23.56
N TYR A 343 7.69 -2.26 -22.83
CA TYR A 343 8.26 -0.91 -22.84
C TYR A 343 9.08 -0.70 -24.11
N THR A 344 8.41 -0.68 -25.26
CA THR A 344 9.03 -0.47 -26.57
C THR A 344 8.10 0.27 -27.52
N ASN A 345 8.67 1.13 -28.36
CA ASN A 345 7.94 1.81 -29.43
C ASN A 345 7.85 0.97 -30.72
N ARG A 346 8.42 -0.24 -30.75
CA ARG A 346 8.28 -1.13 -31.90
C ARG A 346 6.87 -1.71 -31.93
N LYS A 347 6.08 -1.36 -32.95
CA LYS A 347 4.83 -2.05 -33.25
C LYS A 347 5.11 -3.56 -33.33
N LYS A 348 4.39 -4.38 -32.56
CA LYS A 348 4.39 -5.84 -32.72
C LYS A 348 4.05 -6.12 -34.19
N ALA A 349 4.98 -6.73 -34.92
CA ALA A 349 4.79 -7.19 -36.29
C ALA A 349 3.88 -8.41 -36.32
#